data_AF-A0A1V5WTY2-F1
#
_entry.id   AF-A0A1V5WTY2-F1
#
_cell.length_a   1.000
_cell.length_b   1.000
_cell.length_c   1.000
_cell.angle_alpha   90.00
_cell.angle_beta   90.00
_cell.angle_gamma   90.00
#
_symmetry.space_group_name_H-M   'P 1'
#
loop_
_entity.id
_entity.type
_entity.pdbx_description
1 polymer ?
#
loop_
_entity_poly.entity_id
_entity_poly.type
_entity_poly.pdbx_seq_one_letter_code
_entity_poly.pdbx_strand_id
1 'polypeptide(L)'
;MASLTRKQEKHKHVDMTPYVNIETGETLASELKDTKVEITEDSESVVITSDNYTVIDSEAMIYLTQHLNRSELGAVSIISADLRTPLNIVYNNTVPHTNETLQELLGMASNSTFNLLIKKLMKLGVLYQIKGYIMGKIRVIYMMNPFVARKRKQFDEKVVNLFREFKMIK
;
A
#
# COMPACT_ATOMS: atom_id res chain seq x y z
N MET A 1 21.66 -2.40 -11.76
CA MET A 1 20.91 -2.38 -10.49
C MET A 1 21.24 -3.67 -9.75
N ALA A 2 21.87 -3.58 -8.59
CA ALA A 2 22.30 -4.75 -7.82
C ALA A 2 21.15 -5.24 -6.92
N SER A 3 20.74 -6.49 -7.11
CA SER A 3 19.75 -7.17 -6.28
C SER A 3 20.40 -7.54 -4.94
N LEU A 4 19.79 -7.12 -3.83
CA LEU A 4 20.17 -7.52 -2.48
C LEU A 4 19.15 -8.54 -1.97
N THR A 5 19.60 -9.78 -1.81
CA THR A 5 18.80 -10.90 -1.29
C THR A 5 18.69 -10.80 0.24
N ARG A 6 17.47 -10.91 0.79
CA ARG A 6 17.24 -11.08 2.25
C ARG A 6 16.42 -12.34 2.49
N LYS A 7 16.79 -13.10 3.54
CA LYS A 7 16.10 -14.32 3.98
C LYS A 7 14.70 -13.98 4.51
N GLN A 8 13.72 -14.82 4.20
CA GLN A 8 12.35 -14.73 4.71
C GLN A 8 12.17 -15.78 5.81
N GLU A 9 11.75 -15.35 6.99
CA GLU A 9 11.48 -16.23 8.14
C GLU A 9 10.04 -16.78 8.07
N LYS A 10 9.88 -18.09 8.27
CA LYS A 10 8.59 -18.78 8.31
C LYS A 10 8.35 -19.30 9.73
N HIS A 11 7.29 -18.82 10.38
CA HIS A 11 6.88 -19.35 11.68
C HIS A 11 6.04 -20.62 11.48
N LYS A 12 6.56 -21.76 11.93
CA LYS A 12 5.86 -23.05 11.95
C LYS A 12 5.71 -23.50 13.39
N HIS A 13 4.65 -24.24 13.70
CA HIS A 13 4.55 -24.93 15.00
C HIS A 13 5.59 -26.06 15.01
N VAL A 14 6.58 -25.92 15.89
CA VAL A 14 7.68 -26.88 16.06
C VAL A 14 7.21 -27.93 17.07
N ASP A 15 7.36 -29.20 16.73
CA ASP A 15 7.22 -30.29 17.69
C ASP A 15 8.37 -30.17 18.70
N MET A 16 8.02 -29.88 19.96
CA MET A 16 8.96 -29.67 21.06
C MET A 16 9.43 -30.99 21.69
N THR A 17 8.85 -32.13 21.31
CA THR A 17 9.16 -33.47 21.85
C THR A 17 10.65 -33.86 21.74
N PRO A 18 11.41 -33.49 20.68
CA PRO A 18 12.85 -33.73 20.61
C PRO A 18 13.69 -32.83 21.53
N TYR A 19 13.07 -31.83 22.16
CA TYR A 19 13.74 -30.75 22.91
C TYR A 19 13.44 -30.83 24.41
N VAL A 20 13.21 -32.05 24.90
CA VAL A 20 12.98 -32.35 26.32
C VAL A 20 14.24 -33.03 26.84
N ASN A 21 14.77 -32.54 27.96
CA ASN A 21 15.90 -33.15 28.62
C ASN A 21 15.47 -34.52 29.19
N ILE A 22 16.15 -35.57 28.76
CA ILE A 22 15.77 -36.97 29.02
C ILE A 22 15.99 -37.36 30.49
N GLU A 23 16.85 -36.63 31.21
CA GLU A 23 17.15 -36.87 32.62
C GLU A 23 16.19 -36.14 33.57
N THR A 24 15.70 -34.96 33.19
CA THR A 24 14.84 -34.11 34.03
C THR A 24 13.37 -34.12 33.59
N GLY A 25 13.07 -34.51 32.36
CA GLY A 25 11.73 -34.43 31.77
C GLY A 25 11.28 -32.99 31.46
N GLU A 26 12.15 -32.00 31.65
CA GLU A 26 11.87 -30.59 31.42
C GLU A 26 12.15 -30.18 29.97
N THR A 27 11.41 -29.20 29.45
CA THR A 27 11.65 -28.65 28.11
C THR A 27 12.90 -27.77 28.09
N LEU A 28 13.64 -27.73 27.00
CA LEU A 28 14.78 -26.82 26.84
C LEU A 28 14.42 -25.35 27.07
N ALA A 29 13.15 -24.95 26.85
CA ALA A 29 12.64 -23.62 27.14
C ALA A 29 12.52 -23.29 28.64
N SER A 30 12.36 -24.29 29.52
CA SER A 30 12.31 -24.09 30.98
C SER A 30 13.71 -24.11 31.60
N GLU A 31 14.64 -24.87 31.01
CA GLU A 31 16.04 -24.94 31.47
C GLU A 31 16.88 -23.74 30.99
N LEU A 32 16.66 -23.26 29.76
CA LEU A 32 17.38 -22.15 29.17
C LEU A 32 16.56 -20.85 29.25
N LYS A 33 16.54 -20.22 30.42
CA LYS A 33 15.97 -18.88 30.59
C LYS A 33 16.65 -17.91 29.59
N ASP A 34 15.83 -17.14 28.88
CA ASP A 34 16.21 -16.10 27.90
C ASP A 34 16.83 -16.56 26.56
N THR A 35 16.70 -17.82 26.16
CA THR A 35 17.23 -18.27 24.85
C THR A 35 16.13 -18.36 23.77
N LYS A 36 16.25 -17.57 22.70
CA LYS A 36 15.41 -17.72 21.49
C LYS A 36 15.99 -18.83 20.60
N VAL A 37 15.19 -19.84 20.31
CA VAL A 37 15.51 -20.83 19.28
C VAL A 37 14.93 -20.34 17.94
N GLU A 38 15.81 -20.02 17.00
CA GLU A 38 15.44 -19.59 15.65
C GLU A 38 15.80 -20.68 14.64
N ILE A 39 14.78 -21.38 14.13
CA ILE A 39 14.95 -22.43 13.13
C ILE A 39 14.93 -21.76 11.75
N THR A 40 16.09 -21.70 11.11
CA THR A 40 16.21 -21.22 9.72
C THR A 40 16.23 -22.43 8.79
N GLU A 41 15.11 -22.72 8.12
CA GLU A 41 15.07 -23.68 7.02
C GLU A 41 15.46 -22.99 5.71
N ASP A 42 16.25 -23.66 4.87
CA ASP A 42 16.49 -23.18 3.51
C ASP A 42 15.22 -23.35 2.68
N SER A 43 14.70 -22.24 2.15
CA SER A 43 13.56 -22.26 1.23
C SER A 43 14.05 -22.30 -0.21
N GLU A 44 13.44 -23.14 -1.05
CA GLU A 44 13.62 -23.08 -2.52
C GLU A 44 12.99 -21.83 -3.17
N SER A 45 12.45 -20.91 -2.36
CA SER A 45 11.82 -19.68 -2.81
C SER A 45 12.81 -18.52 -2.90
N VAL A 46 12.65 -17.67 -3.92
CA VAL A 46 13.43 -16.44 -4.10
C VAL A 46 12.56 -15.24 -3.74
N VAL A 47 13.08 -14.33 -2.91
CA VAL A 47 12.41 -13.08 -2.59
C VAL A 47 12.71 -12.05 -3.68
N ILE A 48 11.69 -11.64 -4.42
CA ILE A 48 11.78 -10.50 -5.35
C ILE A 48 11.50 -9.23 -4.56
N THR A 49 12.44 -8.29 -4.56
CA THR A 49 12.29 -6.98 -3.92
C THR A 49 12.44 -5.86 -4.93
N SER A 50 11.87 -4.70 -4.63
CA SER A 50 12.02 -3.48 -5.40
C SER A 50 11.96 -2.31 -4.44
N ASP A 51 12.80 -1.29 -4.64
CA ASP A 51 12.78 -0.08 -3.81
C ASP A 51 11.53 0.76 -4.07
N ASN A 52 10.95 0.61 -5.25
CA ASN A 52 9.82 1.39 -5.71
C ASN A 52 8.73 0.48 -6.29
N TYR A 53 7.72 0.19 -5.48
CA TYR A 53 6.56 -0.59 -5.88
C TYR A 53 5.29 -0.02 -5.25
N THR A 54 4.15 -0.38 -5.83
CA THR A 54 2.83 -0.07 -5.30
C THR A 54 2.08 -1.37 -5.06
N VAL A 55 1.52 -1.52 -3.86
CA VAL A 55 0.58 -2.57 -3.51
C VAL A 55 -0.80 -2.12 -3.96
N ILE A 56 -1.48 -2.96 -4.72
CA ILE A 56 -2.85 -2.75 -5.16
C ILE A 56 -3.71 -3.83 -4.51
N ASP A 57 -4.87 -3.44 -3.97
CA ASP A 57 -5.86 -4.37 -3.46
C ASP A 57 -6.70 -4.94 -4.61
N SER A 58 -6.70 -6.27 -4.74
CA SER A 58 -7.37 -6.94 -5.85
C SER A 58 -8.90 -6.83 -5.77
N GLU A 59 -9.50 -6.86 -4.58
CA GLU A 59 -10.96 -6.72 -4.44
C GLU A 59 -11.40 -5.31 -4.83
N ALA A 60 -10.66 -4.30 -4.36
CA ALA A 60 -10.87 -2.91 -4.76
C ALA A 60 -10.73 -2.76 -6.28
N MET A 61 -9.69 -3.34 -6.89
CA MET A 61 -9.47 -3.22 -8.33
C MET A 61 -10.57 -3.90 -9.14
N ILE A 62 -11.04 -5.09 -8.72
CA ILE A 62 -12.17 -5.78 -9.35
C ILE A 62 -13.42 -4.91 -9.32
N TYR A 63 -13.75 -4.34 -8.15
CA TYR A 63 -14.86 -3.38 -8.03
C TYR A 63 -14.71 -2.21 -9.00
N LEU A 64 -13.51 -1.63 -9.10
CA LEU A 64 -13.25 -0.51 -10.02
C LEU A 64 -13.43 -0.91 -11.48
N THR A 65 -13.07 -2.13 -11.88
CA THR A 65 -13.25 -2.58 -13.27
C THR A 65 -14.71 -2.64 -13.72
N GLN A 66 -15.65 -2.74 -12.78
CA GLN A 66 -17.09 -2.72 -13.06
C GLN A 66 -17.63 -1.29 -13.25
N HIS A 67 -16.91 -0.26 -12.78
CA HIS A 67 -17.37 1.12 -12.74
C HIS A 67 -16.54 2.09 -13.59
N LEU A 68 -15.30 1.70 -13.92
CA LEU A 68 -14.33 2.50 -14.66
C LEU A 68 -14.00 1.85 -16.00
N ASN A 69 -13.83 2.67 -17.03
CA ASN A 69 -13.31 2.22 -18.31
C ASN A 69 -11.78 2.03 -18.26
N ARG A 70 -11.19 1.44 -19.31
CA ARG A 70 -9.76 1.14 -19.37
C ARG A 70 -8.85 2.36 -19.18
N SER A 71 -9.23 3.52 -19.73
CA SER A 71 -8.46 4.76 -19.59
C SER A 71 -8.52 5.29 -18.16
N GLU A 72 -9.69 5.23 -17.53
CA GLU A 72 -9.88 5.64 -16.14
C GLU A 72 -9.13 4.70 -15.16
N LEU A 73 -9.13 3.39 -15.40
CA LEU A 73 -8.31 2.42 -14.66
C LEU A 73 -6.82 2.67 -14.85
N GLY A 74 -6.39 3.00 -16.08
CA GLY A 74 -5.02 3.42 -16.38
C GLY A 74 -4.62 4.64 -15.55
N ALA A 75 -5.51 5.63 -15.43
CA ALA A 75 -5.27 6.81 -14.59
C ALA A 75 -5.11 6.44 -13.10
N VAL A 76 -5.94 5.51 -12.57
CA VAL A 76 -5.78 5.01 -11.20
C VAL A 76 -4.39 4.36 -11.00
N SER A 77 -3.95 3.56 -11.96
CA SER A 77 -2.62 2.94 -11.93
C SER A 77 -1.49 3.98 -11.92
N ILE A 78 -1.55 4.98 -12.82
CA ILE A 78 -0.55 6.07 -12.90
C ILE A 78 -0.52 6.85 -11.59
N ILE A 79 -1.68 7.26 -11.06
CA ILE A 79 -1.79 7.97 -9.77
C ILE A 79 -1.14 7.17 -8.64
N SER A 80 -1.36 5.84 -8.64
CA SER A 80 -0.86 4.96 -7.59
C SER A 80 0.67 4.86 -7.54
N ALA A 81 1.36 5.16 -8.65
CA ALA A 81 2.82 5.16 -8.72
C ALA A 81 3.43 6.34 -7.93
N ASP A 82 2.73 7.47 -7.86
CA ASP A 82 3.21 8.73 -7.27
C ASP A 82 2.74 8.96 -5.82
N LEU A 83 2.25 7.90 -5.16
CA LEU A 83 1.85 7.98 -3.76
C LEU A 83 3.05 8.16 -2.84
N ARG A 84 2.96 9.11 -1.90
CA ARG A 84 3.97 9.33 -0.87
C ARG A 84 3.35 9.68 0.48
N THR A 85 4.21 9.69 1.48
CA THR A 85 3.93 10.06 2.88
C THR A 85 2.94 9.12 3.60
N PRO A 86 2.86 9.15 4.94
CA PRO A 86 1.83 8.42 5.70
C PRO A 86 0.39 8.83 5.38
N LEU A 87 0.21 9.89 4.57
CA LEU A 87 -1.08 10.38 4.17
C LEU A 87 -1.58 9.81 2.84
N ASN A 88 -0.79 8.97 2.14
CA ASN A 88 -1.14 8.43 0.81
C ASN A 88 -1.50 9.51 -0.23
N ILE A 89 -0.78 10.62 -0.19
CA ILE A 89 -0.97 11.77 -1.09
C ILE A 89 -0.24 11.53 -2.41
N VAL A 90 -0.79 12.04 -3.52
CA VAL A 90 -0.19 12.01 -4.85
C VAL A 90 0.84 13.15 -4.98
N TYR A 91 2.11 12.81 -5.20
CA TYR A 91 3.24 13.75 -5.22
C TYR A 91 3.88 13.92 -6.59
N ASN A 92 4.04 15.18 -6.99
CA ASN A 92 4.96 15.58 -8.05
C ASN A 92 6.33 15.81 -7.43
N ASN A 93 7.18 14.78 -7.45
CA ASN A 93 8.51 14.83 -6.84
C ASN A 93 8.46 15.18 -5.34
N THR A 94 8.81 16.42 -4.98
CA THR A 94 8.90 16.90 -3.60
C THR A 94 7.64 17.60 -3.11
N VAL A 95 6.71 17.93 -4.01
CA VAL A 95 5.47 18.65 -3.67
C VAL A 95 4.25 17.85 -4.13
N PRO A 96 3.08 17.98 -3.47
CA PRO A 96 1.85 17.35 -3.95
C PRO A 96 1.44 17.86 -5.33
N HIS A 97 0.84 16.99 -6.15
CA HIS A 97 0.24 17.42 -7.41
C HIS A 97 -0.92 18.41 -7.16
N THR A 98 -0.95 19.48 -7.95
CA THR A 98 -2.14 20.32 -8.19
C THR A 98 -3.03 19.71 -9.27
N ASN A 99 -4.20 20.32 -9.54
CA ASN A 99 -5.06 19.92 -10.66
C ASN A 99 -4.27 19.91 -11.99
N GLU A 100 -3.53 20.99 -12.25
CA GLU A 100 -2.81 21.21 -13.51
C GLU A 100 -1.73 20.15 -13.70
N THR A 101 -0.88 19.96 -12.68
CA THR A 101 0.22 18.98 -12.77
C THR A 101 -0.28 17.53 -12.77
N LEU A 102 -1.40 17.23 -12.11
CA LEU A 102 -2.00 15.89 -12.18
C LEU A 102 -2.62 15.63 -13.55
N GLN A 103 -3.31 16.63 -14.10
CA GLN A 103 -3.88 16.56 -15.44
C GLN A 103 -2.79 16.32 -16.51
N GLU A 104 -1.67 17.01 -16.39
CA GLU A 104 -0.49 16.82 -17.24
C GLU A 104 0.08 15.40 -17.10
N LEU A 105 0.26 14.91 -15.87
CA LEU A 105 0.70 13.53 -15.60
C LEU A 105 -0.21 12.49 -16.27
N LEU A 106 -1.51 12.71 -16.25
CA LEU A 106 -2.50 11.83 -16.87
C LEU A 106 -2.61 12.00 -18.40
N GLY A 107 -1.85 12.91 -19.00
CA GLY A 107 -1.88 13.18 -20.45
C GLY A 107 -3.21 13.73 -20.94
N MET A 108 -3.98 14.42 -20.09
CA MET A 108 -5.34 14.87 -20.41
C MET A 108 -5.35 16.31 -20.91
N ALA A 109 -5.60 16.52 -22.21
CA ALA A 109 -5.69 17.87 -22.78
C ALA A 109 -6.92 18.67 -22.29
N SER A 110 -8.01 17.99 -21.93
CA SER A 110 -9.29 18.63 -21.59
C SER A 110 -9.51 18.75 -20.08
N ASN A 111 -9.65 19.99 -19.60
CA ASN A 111 -9.99 20.28 -18.20
C ASN A 111 -11.34 19.67 -17.80
N SER A 112 -12.32 19.63 -18.71
CA SER A 112 -13.65 19.07 -18.40
C SER A 112 -13.59 17.56 -18.22
N THR A 113 -12.83 16.86 -19.06
CA THR A 113 -12.60 15.42 -18.97
C THR A 113 -11.86 15.06 -17.69
N PHE A 114 -10.80 15.82 -17.36
CA PHE A 114 -10.07 15.67 -16.11
C PHE A 114 -10.99 15.84 -14.89
N ASN A 115 -11.76 16.93 -14.85
CA ASN A 115 -12.69 17.19 -13.75
C ASN A 115 -13.77 16.11 -13.62
N LEU A 116 -14.25 15.54 -14.73
CA LEU A 116 -15.21 14.45 -14.72
C LEU A 116 -14.60 13.18 -14.12
N LEU A 117 -13.37 12.82 -14.53
CA LEU A 117 -12.62 11.70 -13.97
C LEU A 117 -12.45 11.88 -12.45
N ILE A 118 -11.91 13.03 -12.02
CA ILE A 118 -11.65 13.28 -10.60
C ILE A 118 -12.95 13.18 -9.78
N LYS A 119 -14.04 13.79 -10.25
CA LYS A 119 -15.35 13.68 -9.59
C LYS A 119 -15.82 12.23 -9.49
N LYS A 120 -15.62 11.44 -10.55
CA LYS A 120 -15.98 10.01 -10.58
C LYS A 120 -15.15 9.21 -9.58
N LEU A 121 -13.83 9.40 -9.56
CA LEU A 121 -12.93 8.74 -8.61
C LEU A 121 -13.24 9.12 -7.16
N MET A 122 -13.60 10.38 -6.89
CA MET A 122 -14.05 10.81 -5.56
C MET A 122 -15.38 10.15 -5.17
N LYS A 123 -16.35 10.09 -6.10
CA LYS A 123 -17.65 9.45 -5.85
C LYS A 123 -17.50 7.96 -5.54
N LEU A 124 -16.57 7.29 -6.19
CA LEU A 124 -16.26 5.88 -5.93
C LEU A 124 -15.42 5.66 -4.66
N GLY A 125 -14.97 6.73 -3.98
CA GLY A 125 -14.13 6.61 -2.78
C GLY A 125 -12.68 6.24 -3.08
N VAL A 126 -12.21 6.41 -4.32
CA VAL A 126 -10.81 6.18 -4.73
C VAL A 126 -9.92 7.35 -4.34
N LEU A 127 -10.42 8.57 -4.52
CA LEU A 127 -9.69 9.79 -4.22
C LEU A 127 -10.45 10.66 -3.22
N TYR A 128 -9.69 11.43 -2.45
CA TYR A 128 -10.18 12.54 -1.64
C TYR A 128 -9.42 13.81 -2.00
N GLN A 129 -10.14 14.93 -2.05
CA GLN A 129 -9.58 16.23 -2.43
C GLN A 129 -9.47 17.14 -1.20
N ILE A 130 -8.25 17.53 -0.86
CA ILE A 130 -7.98 18.50 0.20
C ILE A 130 -7.80 19.87 -0.45
N LYS A 131 -8.58 20.86 -0.02
CA LYS A 131 -8.45 22.26 -0.46
C LYS A 131 -7.99 23.10 0.71
N GLY A 132 -6.94 23.89 0.50
CA GLY A 132 -6.42 24.75 1.56
C GLY A 132 -5.55 25.87 1.02
N TYR A 133 -5.28 26.85 1.87
CA TYR A 133 -4.32 27.91 1.59
C TYR A 133 -2.92 27.41 1.96
N ILE A 134 -2.16 26.98 0.95
CA ILE A 134 -0.87 26.32 1.11
C ILE A 134 0.19 27.18 0.42
N MET A 135 1.17 27.64 1.21
CA MET A 135 2.24 28.53 0.75
C MET A 135 1.69 29.79 0.03
N GLY A 136 0.71 30.48 0.63
CA GLY A 136 0.20 31.74 0.10
C GLY A 136 -0.76 31.62 -1.09
N LYS A 137 -1.19 30.40 -1.46
CA LYS A 137 -2.12 30.17 -2.59
C LYS A 137 -3.14 29.11 -2.22
N ILE A 138 -4.35 29.23 -2.77
CA ILE A 138 -5.33 28.13 -2.72
C ILE A 138 -4.77 26.99 -3.55
N ARG A 139 -4.58 25.83 -2.92
CA ARG A 139 -4.13 24.61 -3.59
C ARG A 139 -5.10 23.48 -3.34
N VAL A 140 -5.16 22.61 -4.34
CA VAL A 140 -5.79 21.30 -4.27
C VAL A 140 -4.70 20.27 -4.09
N ILE A 141 -4.91 19.33 -3.17
CA ILE A 141 -4.10 18.14 -3.01
C ILE A 141 -4.99 16.91 -3.12
N TYR A 142 -4.49 15.86 -3.75
CA TYR A 142 -5.18 14.59 -3.90
C TYR A 142 -4.59 13.52 -2.97
N MET A 143 -5.48 12.87 -2.24
CA MET A 143 -5.19 11.73 -1.38
C MET A 143 -5.87 10.50 -1.97
N MET A 144 -5.13 9.41 -2.15
CA MET A 144 -5.69 8.15 -2.62
C MET A 144 -6.09 7.27 -1.45
N ASN A 145 -7.19 6.55 -1.59
CA ASN A 145 -7.64 5.58 -0.61
C ASN A 145 -6.57 4.47 -0.46
N PRO A 146 -5.97 4.28 0.74
CA PRO A 146 -4.93 3.28 0.97
C PRO A 146 -5.42 1.83 0.83
N PHE A 147 -6.74 1.62 0.88
CA PHE A 147 -7.38 0.34 0.61
C PHE A 147 -7.51 0.03 -0.88
N VAL A 148 -7.25 1.00 -1.78
CA VAL A 148 -7.15 0.75 -3.22
C VAL A 148 -5.70 0.49 -3.60
N ALA A 149 -4.82 1.44 -3.27
CA ALA A 149 -3.41 1.31 -3.56
C ALA A 149 -2.54 2.06 -2.53
N ARG A 150 -1.35 1.54 -2.29
CA ARG A 150 -0.41 2.06 -1.29
C ARG A 150 1.03 1.64 -1.55
N LYS A 151 1.98 2.44 -1.10
CA LYS A 151 3.43 2.12 -1.15
C LYS A 151 4.03 1.83 0.23
N ARG A 152 3.18 1.74 1.25
CA ARG A 152 3.56 1.52 2.66
C ARG A 152 2.47 0.74 3.37
N LYS A 153 2.81 0.18 4.54
CA LYS A 153 1.87 -0.58 5.37
C LYS A 153 1.24 0.25 6.50
N GLN A 154 1.88 1.35 6.89
CA GLN A 154 1.46 2.18 8.02
C GLN A 154 0.96 3.53 7.54
N PHE A 155 -0.17 3.96 8.12
CA PHE A 155 -0.87 5.20 7.80
C PHE A 155 -1.28 5.94 9.07
N ASP A 156 -1.48 7.24 8.94
CA ASP A 156 -2.16 8.02 9.98
C ASP A 156 -3.61 7.52 10.13
N GLU A 157 -4.05 7.32 11.37
CA GLU A 157 -5.40 6.83 11.67
C GLU A 157 -6.49 7.69 11.04
N LYS A 158 -6.28 9.01 10.97
CA LYS A 158 -7.23 9.94 10.33
C LYS A 158 -7.43 9.64 8.85
N VAL A 159 -6.39 9.15 8.17
CA VAL A 159 -6.49 8.77 6.76
C VAL A 159 -7.26 7.46 6.59
N VAL A 160 -7.02 6.50 7.48
CA VAL A 160 -7.77 5.24 7.48
C VAL A 160 -9.25 5.50 7.76
N ASN A 161 -9.56 6.38 8.72
CA ASN A 161 -10.93 6.75 9.09
C ASN A 161 -11.65 7.61 8.04
N LEU A 162 -10.92 8.26 7.13
CA LEU A 162 -11.50 9.04 6.04
C LEU A 162 -12.10 8.15 4.94
N PHE A 163 -11.55 6.96 4.76
CA PHE A 163 -11.89 6.06 3.68
C PHE A 163 -12.61 4.80 4.18
N ARG A 164 -13.40 4.19 3.29
CA ARG A 164 -13.95 2.86 3.51
C ARG A 164 -13.19 1.84 2.68
N GLU A 165 -13.08 0.64 3.22
CA GLU A 165 -12.61 -0.53 2.48
C GLU A 165 -13.59 -0.89 1.36
N PHE A 166 -13.06 -1.31 0.22
CA PHE A 166 -13.85 -1.88 -0.87
C PHE A 166 -14.06 -3.36 -0.56
N LYS A 167 -15.14 -3.68 0.13
CA LYS A 167 -15.54 -5.07 0.37
C LYS A 167 -16.47 -5.52 -0.74
N MET A 168 -16.17 -6.66 -1.35
CA MET A 168 -17.15 -7.37 -2.17
C MET A 168 -18.31 -7.78 -1.24
N ILE A 169 -19.53 -7.32 -1.52
CA ILE A 169 -20.72 -7.92 -0.90
C ILE A 169 -20.80 -9.33 -1.49
N LYS A 170 -20.49 -10.34 -0.67
CA LYS A 170 -20.70 -11.74 -1.02
C LYS A 170 -22.18 -12.09 -1.00
#